data_AF-A0A081QNS5-F1
#
_entry.id   AF-A0A081QNS5-F1
#
_cell.length_a   1.000
_cell.length_b   1.000
_cell.length_c   1.000
_cell.angle_alpha   90.00
_cell.angle_beta   90.00
_cell.angle_gamma   90.00
#
_symmetry.space_group_name_H-M   'P 1'
#
loop_
_entity.id
_entity.type
_entity.pdbx_description
1 polymer ?
#
loop_
_entity_poly.entity_id
_entity_poly.type
_entity_poly.pdbx_seq_one_letter_code
_entity_poly.pdbx_strand_id
1 'polypeptide(L)'
;MKQRNRLLFLVLLFISIFLGACSQNSAQTEITGKGIVELINENRERVFFVANASSDTISKDDKITYIYFTKNGNVTSYAIGKEPEKTKDSSEEQVEITLKDITNKSIDEIKKLSEKNFYDKKEFNIVKGTIETDPSGNRTVAEKLEFTNKDKEKAEFLSKSLIYGQIYNQFYAGYSLEKSYLITEIPTKKSSVPFDKVGGKNIIENSGL
;
A
#
# COMPACT_ATOMS: atom_id res chain seq x y z
N MET A 1 -20.35 -39.89 67.31
CA MET A 1 -19.50 -38.96 68.08
C MET A 1 -19.07 -37.80 67.18
N LYS A 2 -19.06 -36.59 67.74
CA LYS A 2 -18.70 -35.30 67.12
C LYS A 2 -17.19 -35.14 66.89
N GLN A 3 -16.81 -34.44 65.81
CA GLN A 3 -15.85 -33.30 65.79
C GLN A 3 -15.85 -32.68 64.37
N ARG A 4 -16.53 -31.56 64.10
CA ARG A 4 -16.14 -30.13 64.23
C ARG A 4 -15.04 -29.64 63.26
N ASN A 5 -15.50 -28.88 62.26
CA ASN A 5 -14.91 -27.72 61.57
C ASN A 5 -13.40 -27.47 61.67
N ARG A 6 -12.75 -27.32 60.51
CA ARG A 6 -11.97 -26.11 60.19
C ARG A 6 -12.11 -25.71 58.71
N LEU A 7 -12.73 -24.56 58.55
CA LEU A 7 -12.71 -23.67 57.39
C LEU A 7 -11.25 -23.27 57.09
N LEU A 8 -10.81 -23.40 55.84
CA LEU A 8 -9.71 -22.61 55.31
C LEU A 8 -10.06 -22.22 53.88
N PHE A 9 -10.56 -20.99 53.79
CA PHE A 9 -10.65 -20.19 52.57
C PHE A 9 -9.27 -20.19 51.88
N LEU A 10 -9.21 -20.65 50.63
CA LEU A 10 -8.12 -20.26 49.73
C LEU A 10 -8.75 -19.76 48.42
N VAL A 11 -9.08 -18.49 48.48
CA VAL A 11 -9.34 -17.63 47.31
C VAL A 11 -8.00 -17.44 46.62
N LEU A 12 -7.86 -17.95 45.40
CA LEU A 12 -6.84 -17.51 44.44
C LEU A 12 -7.41 -17.60 43.03
N LEU A 13 -8.20 -16.56 42.74
CA LEU A 13 -8.26 -15.79 41.50
C LEU A 13 -7.36 -16.31 40.35
N PHE A 14 -7.89 -17.13 39.46
CA PHE A 14 -7.41 -17.18 38.07
C PHE A 14 -8.43 -16.47 37.18
N ILE A 15 -8.40 -15.14 37.24
CA ILE A 15 -8.87 -14.32 36.12
C ILE A 15 -7.79 -14.47 35.05
N SER A 16 -7.93 -15.44 34.15
CA SER A 16 -7.20 -15.41 32.89
C SER A 16 -7.89 -14.38 31.99
N ILE A 17 -7.39 -13.15 32.06
CA ILE A 17 -7.60 -12.12 31.06
C ILE A 17 -6.97 -12.63 29.76
N PHE A 18 -7.75 -13.30 28.91
CA PHE A 18 -7.43 -13.39 27.49
C PHE A 18 -8.26 -12.34 26.76
N LEU A 19 -7.85 -11.08 26.94
CA LEU A 19 -8.18 -10.00 26.02
C LEU A 19 -6.87 -9.43 25.48
N GLY A 20 -6.73 -9.48 24.16
CA GLY A 20 -5.89 -8.55 23.41
C GLY A 20 -4.47 -9.00 23.12
N ALA A 21 -4.30 -9.94 22.19
CA ALA A 21 -3.14 -9.95 21.28
C ALA A 21 -3.31 -11.09 20.26
N CYS A 22 -3.99 -10.83 19.13
CA CYS A 22 -3.85 -11.60 17.88
C CYS A 22 -4.68 -10.94 16.77
N SER A 23 -4.23 -9.77 16.32
CA SER A 23 -4.73 -9.17 15.07
C SER A 23 -3.69 -8.24 14.42
N GLN A 24 -2.76 -7.69 15.21
CA GLN A 24 -1.68 -6.85 14.67
C GLN A 24 -0.50 -7.66 14.11
N ASN A 25 -0.25 -8.88 14.63
CA ASN A 25 0.85 -9.72 14.16
C ASN A 25 0.66 -10.29 12.75
N SER A 26 -0.57 -10.54 12.29
CA SER A 26 -0.81 -11.09 10.95
C SER A 26 -0.49 -10.06 9.86
N ALA A 27 -0.96 -8.81 10.03
CA ALA A 27 -0.71 -7.73 9.07
C ALA A 27 0.78 -7.42 8.88
N GLN A 28 1.58 -7.48 9.97
CA GLN A 28 2.99 -7.14 9.96
C GLN A 28 3.87 -8.13 9.18
N THR A 29 3.52 -9.42 9.18
CA THR A 29 4.19 -10.46 8.35
C THR A 29 3.86 -10.39 6.85
N GLU A 30 2.88 -9.57 6.43
CA GLU A 30 2.28 -9.70 5.09
C GLU A 30 2.93 -8.87 3.99
N ILE A 31 3.69 -7.83 4.32
CA ILE A 31 4.29 -6.86 3.37
C ILE A 31 5.83 -6.84 3.45
N THR A 32 6.39 -7.42 4.51
CA THR A 32 7.83 -7.57 4.72
C THR A 32 8.50 -8.35 3.58
N GLY A 33 9.56 -7.78 2.99
CA GLY A 33 10.43 -8.46 2.02
C GLY A 33 9.87 -8.65 0.61
N LYS A 34 8.70 -8.10 0.28
CA LYS A 34 8.03 -8.16 -1.03
C LYS A 34 8.10 -6.88 -1.84
N GLY A 35 8.42 -7.00 -3.13
CA GLY A 35 8.33 -5.93 -4.15
C GLY A 35 6.91 -5.36 -4.32
N ILE A 36 6.75 -4.16 -4.86
CA ILE A 36 5.40 -3.68 -5.22
C ILE A 36 4.76 -4.62 -6.26
N VAL A 37 5.52 -5.13 -7.23
CA VAL A 37 5.01 -6.08 -8.22
C VAL A 37 4.47 -7.35 -7.56
N GLU A 38 5.11 -7.84 -6.50
CA GLU A 38 4.62 -9.01 -5.77
C GLU A 38 3.31 -8.69 -5.09
N LEU A 39 3.25 -7.56 -4.37
CA LEU A 39 2.05 -7.12 -3.69
C LEU A 39 0.87 -6.99 -4.66
N ILE A 40 1.08 -6.44 -5.85
CA ILE A 40 0.06 -6.32 -6.91
C ILE A 40 -0.41 -7.70 -7.40
N ASN A 41 0.50 -8.68 -7.48
CA ASN A 41 0.22 -10.01 -8.00
C ASN A 41 -0.34 -10.99 -6.96
N GLU A 42 -0.42 -10.61 -5.69
CA GLU A 42 -1.04 -11.45 -4.66
C GLU A 42 -2.53 -11.63 -4.88
N ASN A 43 -3.07 -12.79 -4.51
CA ASN A 43 -4.52 -13.02 -4.43
C ASN A 43 -5.14 -12.36 -3.19
N ARG A 44 -4.86 -11.07 -3.02
CA ARG A 44 -5.37 -10.22 -1.95
C ARG A 44 -5.64 -8.85 -2.54
N GLU A 45 -6.75 -8.24 -2.13
CA GLU A 45 -7.04 -6.88 -2.53
C GLU A 45 -6.12 -5.90 -1.81
N ARG A 46 -5.48 -5.01 -2.58
CA ARG A 46 -4.61 -3.95 -2.08
C ARG A 46 -4.89 -2.63 -2.78
N VAL A 47 -4.59 -1.54 -2.08
CA VAL A 47 -4.72 -0.19 -2.61
C VAL A 47 -3.36 0.49 -2.63
N PHE A 48 -3.05 1.14 -3.74
CA PHE A 48 -1.89 2.00 -3.90
C PHE A 48 -2.33 3.40 -4.30
N PHE A 49 -1.57 4.40 -3.88
CA PHE A 49 -1.83 5.81 -4.15
C PHE A 49 -0.64 6.41 -4.88
N VAL A 50 -0.91 7.19 -5.92
CA VAL A 50 0.08 8.13 -6.46
C VAL A 50 -0.21 9.49 -5.86
N ALA A 51 0.71 9.96 -5.02
CA ALA A 51 0.61 11.25 -4.37
C ALA A 51 1.65 12.21 -4.95
N ASN A 52 1.24 13.43 -5.31
CA ASN A 52 2.18 14.46 -5.76
C ASN A 52 3.03 14.91 -4.58
N ALA A 53 4.35 14.82 -4.75
CA ALA A 53 5.30 15.17 -3.70
C ALA A 53 5.31 16.69 -3.53
N SER A 54 4.85 17.19 -2.38
CA SER A 54 4.98 18.61 -2.04
C SER A 54 6.34 18.96 -1.43
N SER A 55 7.11 17.96 -1.00
CA SER A 55 8.44 18.06 -0.38
C SER A 55 9.22 16.76 -0.61
N ASP A 56 10.39 16.57 0.04
CA ASP A 56 11.11 15.28 0.07
C ASP A 56 10.48 14.24 1.03
N THR A 57 9.35 14.59 1.66
CA THR A 57 8.64 13.75 2.63
C THR A 57 7.16 13.65 2.32
N ILE A 58 6.57 12.51 2.69
CA ILE A 58 5.12 12.28 2.58
C ILE A 58 4.39 13.20 3.57
N SER A 59 3.47 14.01 3.06
CA SER A 59 2.61 14.92 3.83
C SER A 59 1.14 14.50 3.73
N LYS A 60 0.37 14.74 4.81
CA LYS A 60 -1.08 14.50 4.82
C LYS A 60 -1.84 15.30 3.76
N ASP A 61 -1.28 16.44 3.34
CA ASP A 61 -1.89 17.36 2.37
C ASP A 61 -1.41 17.10 0.94
N ASP A 62 -0.59 16.06 0.71
CA ASP A 62 -0.18 15.64 -0.63
C ASP A 62 -1.42 15.18 -1.42
N LYS A 63 -1.56 15.73 -2.62
CA LYS A 63 -2.70 15.46 -3.52
C LYS A 63 -2.54 14.11 -4.19
N ILE A 64 -3.61 13.34 -4.21
CA ILE A 64 -3.68 12.05 -4.90
C ILE A 64 -4.06 12.28 -6.35
N THR A 65 -3.26 11.76 -7.28
CA THR A 65 -3.52 11.81 -8.72
C THR A 65 -4.02 10.48 -9.26
N TYR A 66 -3.62 9.36 -8.64
CA TYR A 66 -4.12 8.03 -9.00
C TYR A 66 -4.38 7.18 -7.76
N ILE A 67 -5.43 6.36 -7.85
CA ILE A 67 -5.72 5.29 -6.90
C ILE A 67 -5.79 3.98 -7.67
N TYR A 68 -4.94 3.02 -7.28
CA TYR A 68 -4.90 1.68 -7.88
C TYR A 68 -5.46 0.65 -6.91
N PHE A 69 -6.46 -0.11 -7.37
CA PHE A 69 -6.92 -1.32 -6.68
C PHE A 69 -6.33 -2.53 -7.39
N THR A 70 -5.77 -3.45 -6.63
CA THR A 70 -5.06 -4.60 -7.22
C THR A 70 -5.48 -5.90 -6.58
N LYS A 71 -5.58 -6.96 -7.39
CA LYS A 71 -5.80 -8.33 -6.93
C LYS A 71 -5.42 -9.33 -8.02
N ASN A 72 -4.52 -10.24 -7.69
CA ASN A 72 -4.07 -11.32 -8.56
C ASN A 72 -3.58 -10.79 -9.92
N GLY A 73 -2.81 -9.70 -9.90
CA GLY A 73 -2.24 -9.06 -11.10
C GLY A 73 -3.22 -8.20 -11.90
N ASN A 74 -4.51 -8.19 -11.54
CA ASN A 74 -5.48 -7.25 -12.10
C ASN A 74 -5.38 -5.92 -11.37
N VAL A 75 -5.45 -4.83 -12.12
CA VAL A 75 -5.30 -3.47 -11.61
C VAL A 75 -6.40 -2.58 -12.18
N THR A 76 -7.20 -2.02 -11.29
CA THR A 76 -8.13 -0.95 -11.62
C THR A 76 -7.52 0.38 -11.21
N SER A 77 -7.31 1.27 -12.18
CA SER A 77 -6.78 2.62 -11.99
C SER A 77 -7.89 3.64 -12.04
N TYR A 78 -7.95 4.52 -11.05
CA TYR A 78 -8.78 5.73 -11.05
C TYR A 78 -7.86 6.95 -11.10
N ALA A 79 -7.97 7.75 -12.14
CA ALA A 79 -7.32 9.05 -12.22
C ALA A 79 -8.19 10.10 -11.51
N ILE A 80 -7.60 10.80 -10.54
CA ILE A 80 -8.28 11.72 -9.64
C ILE A 80 -7.80 13.15 -9.92
N GLY A 81 -8.72 14.12 -9.84
CA GLY A 81 -8.43 15.53 -10.10
C GLY A 81 -8.88 15.95 -11.49
N LYS A 82 -8.00 16.59 -12.26
CA LYS A 82 -8.36 17.25 -13.52
C LYS A 82 -7.81 16.50 -14.74
N GLU A 83 -8.68 16.25 -15.71
CA GLU A 83 -8.26 15.80 -17.04
C GLU A 83 -7.37 16.87 -17.70
N PRO A 84 -6.13 16.54 -18.13
CA PRO A 84 -5.17 17.54 -18.60
C PRO A 84 -5.61 18.37 -19.81
N GLU A 85 -6.59 17.90 -20.61
CA GLU A 85 -6.89 18.49 -21.93
C GLU A 85 -8.32 19.02 -22.12
N LYS A 86 -9.25 18.80 -21.18
CA LYS A 86 -10.63 19.32 -21.29
C LYS A 86 -10.85 20.59 -20.46
N THR A 87 -10.18 21.67 -20.85
CA THR A 87 -10.40 23.01 -20.27
C THR A 87 -11.09 23.93 -21.25
N LYS A 88 -12.39 23.73 -21.48
CA LYS A 88 -13.36 24.79 -21.76
C LYS A 88 -14.72 24.31 -21.23
N ASP A 89 -15.25 24.99 -20.23
CA ASP A 89 -16.62 24.82 -19.68
C ASP A 89 -16.95 23.60 -18.80
N SER A 90 -16.21 23.35 -17.72
CA SER A 90 -16.80 22.63 -16.58
C SER A 90 -16.81 23.53 -15.33
N SER A 91 -18.01 23.96 -14.96
CA SER A 91 -18.31 24.68 -13.71
C SER A 91 -18.42 23.73 -12.50
N GLU A 92 -18.06 22.46 -12.66
CA GLU A 92 -18.11 21.48 -11.58
C GLU A 92 -16.91 21.70 -10.66
N GLU A 93 -17.19 21.93 -9.38
CA GLU A 93 -16.20 22.12 -8.34
C GLU A 93 -15.33 20.87 -8.25
N GLN A 94 -14.05 21.04 -8.53
CA GLN A 94 -13.06 19.96 -8.54
C GLN A 94 -12.89 19.41 -7.12
N VAL A 95 -13.11 18.11 -6.94
CA VAL A 95 -12.84 17.46 -5.65
C VAL A 95 -11.37 17.05 -5.63
N GLU A 96 -10.55 17.85 -4.96
CA GLU A 96 -9.19 17.45 -4.63
C GLU A 96 -9.22 16.44 -3.49
N ILE A 97 -8.61 15.26 -3.71
CA ILE A 97 -8.41 14.24 -2.68
C ILE A 97 -6.95 14.28 -2.24
N THR A 98 -6.72 14.29 -0.94
CA THR A 98 -5.39 14.25 -0.33
C THR A 98 -5.22 12.99 0.52
N LEU A 99 -3.98 12.70 0.95
CA LEU A 99 -3.72 11.54 1.80
C LEU A 99 -4.50 11.57 3.14
N LYS A 100 -4.82 12.76 3.67
CA LYS A 100 -5.66 12.90 4.87
C LYS A 100 -7.08 12.35 4.65
N ASP A 101 -7.59 12.41 3.43
CA ASP A 101 -8.97 12.06 3.10
C ASP A 101 -9.15 10.54 2.94
N ILE A 102 -8.06 9.80 2.72
CA ILE A 102 -8.07 8.33 2.64
C ILE A 102 -7.56 7.65 3.91
N THR A 103 -6.88 8.38 4.79
CA THR A 103 -6.31 7.81 6.01
C THR A 103 -7.40 7.25 6.92
N ASN A 104 -7.20 6.03 7.45
CA ASN A 104 -8.15 5.28 8.28
C ASN A 104 -9.46 4.86 7.58
N LYS A 105 -9.53 4.92 6.24
CA LYS A 105 -10.67 4.38 5.49
C LYS A 105 -10.44 2.92 5.12
N SER A 106 -11.52 2.14 5.12
CA SER A 106 -11.50 0.80 4.53
C SER A 106 -11.32 0.87 3.01
N ILE A 107 -10.84 -0.23 2.41
CA ILE A 107 -10.71 -0.36 0.95
C ILE A 107 -12.05 -0.05 0.25
N ASP A 108 -13.18 -0.51 0.81
CA ASP A 108 -14.51 -0.24 0.26
C ASP A 108 -14.90 1.24 0.30
N GLU A 109 -14.55 1.94 1.38
CA GLU A 109 -14.78 3.39 1.47
C GLU A 109 -13.91 4.16 0.47
N ILE A 110 -12.66 3.75 0.31
CA ILE A 110 -11.74 4.34 -0.68
C ILE A 110 -12.27 4.05 -2.08
N LYS A 111 -12.78 2.85 -2.36
CA LYS A 111 -13.36 2.50 -3.66
C LYS A 111 -14.56 3.36 -4.00
N LYS A 112 -15.50 3.54 -3.07
CA LYS A 112 -16.64 4.44 -3.24
C LYS A 112 -16.20 5.89 -3.47
N LEU A 113 -15.17 6.34 -2.74
CA LEU A 113 -14.59 7.66 -2.93
C LEU A 113 -13.98 7.81 -4.33
N SER A 114 -13.22 6.83 -4.80
CA SER A 114 -12.63 6.81 -6.14
C SER A 114 -13.69 6.81 -7.24
N GLU A 115 -14.69 5.93 -7.14
CA GLU A 115 -15.80 5.82 -8.10
C GLU A 115 -16.64 7.09 -8.20
N LYS A 116 -16.70 7.89 -7.14
CA LYS A 116 -17.42 9.17 -7.14
C LYS A 116 -16.64 10.32 -7.78
N ASN A 117 -15.30 10.29 -7.74
CA ASN A 117 -14.46 11.47 -8.01
C ASN A 117 -13.43 11.27 -9.15
N PHE A 118 -13.44 10.14 -9.85
CA PHE A 118 -12.52 9.91 -10.96
C PHE A 118 -12.93 10.67 -12.23
N TYR A 119 -11.95 11.08 -13.03
CA TYR A 119 -12.18 11.60 -14.37
C TYR A 119 -11.80 10.60 -15.48
N ASP A 120 -10.94 9.63 -15.17
CA ASP A 120 -10.61 8.51 -16.05
C ASP A 120 -10.46 7.20 -15.26
N LYS A 121 -10.89 6.10 -15.86
CA LYS A 121 -10.81 4.76 -15.26
C LYS A 121 -10.21 3.79 -16.28
N LYS A 122 -9.17 3.07 -15.87
CA LYS A 122 -8.48 2.06 -16.69
C LYS A 122 -8.36 0.73 -15.97
N GLU A 123 -8.35 -0.37 -16.73
CA GLU A 123 -8.18 -1.73 -16.23
C GLU A 123 -6.95 -2.37 -16.89
N PHE A 124 -6.04 -2.91 -16.10
CA PHE A 124 -4.84 -3.62 -16.55
C PHE A 124 -4.84 -5.05 -16.00
N ASN A 125 -4.27 -6.01 -16.74
CA ASN A 125 -4.34 -7.43 -16.34
C ASN A 125 -2.96 -8.11 -16.24
N ILE A 126 -1.91 -7.44 -16.71
CA ILE A 126 -0.55 -7.97 -16.70
C ILE A 126 0.32 -6.92 -16.06
N VAL A 127 0.85 -7.26 -14.87
CA VAL A 127 1.87 -6.45 -14.20
C VAL A 127 3.14 -7.26 -14.12
N LYS A 128 4.13 -6.83 -14.91
CA LYS A 128 5.50 -7.35 -14.84
C LYS A 128 6.37 -6.37 -14.07
N GLY A 129 7.34 -6.92 -13.37
CA GLY A 129 8.35 -6.18 -12.64
C GLY A 129 9.71 -6.48 -13.25
N THR A 130 10.55 -5.46 -13.35
CA THR A 130 11.99 -5.65 -13.52
C THR A 130 12.65 -5.01 -12.33
N ILE A 131 13.56 -5.70 -11.66
CA ILE A 131 14.29 -5.13 -10.54
C ILE A 131 15.76 -4.89 -10.90
N GLU A 132 16.30 -3.83 -10.33
CA GLU A 132 17.73 -3.59 -10.28
C GLU A 132 18.19 -3.83 -8.84
N THR A 133 19.33 -4.48 -8.68
CA THR A 133 19.94 -4.75 -7.36
C THR A 133 21.21 -3.94 -7.16
N ASP A 134 21.60 -3.75 -5.90
CA ASP A 134 22.93 -3.27 -5.56
C ASP A 134 24.03 -4.23 -6.08
N PRO A 135 25.32 -3.82 -6.10
CA PRO A 135 26.41 -4.68 -6.59
C PRO A 135 26.57 -6.00 -5.82
N SER A 136 25.98 -6.12 -4.63
CA SER A 136 26.01 -7.37 -3.86
C SER A 136 24.94 -8.37 -4.32
N GLY A 137 23.98 -7.93 -5.14
CA GLY A 137 22.82 -8.71 -5.57
C GLY A 137 21.82 -8.99 -4.45
N ASN A 138 22.02 -8.43 -3.26
CA ASN A 138 21.22 -8.77 -2.08
C ASN A 138 20.09 -7.79 -1.81
N ARG A 139 20.12 -6.60 -2.43
CA ARG A 139 19.17 -5.52 -2.15
C ARG A 139 18.60 -4.94 -3.42
N THR A 140 17.28 -4.89 -3.55
CA THR A 140 16.62 -4.15 -4.64
C THR A 140 16.85 -2.65 -4.46
N VAL A 141 17.40 -1.99 -5.49
CA VAL A 141 17.63 -0.54 -5.54
C VAL A 141 16.62 0.18 -6.43
N ALA A 142 16.04 -0.52 -7.40
CA ALA A 142 14.98 0.01 -8.23
C ALA A 142 14.01 -1.10 -8.65
N GLU A 143 12.76 -0.73 -8.86
CA GLU A 143 11.73 -1.60 -9.43
C GLU A 143 11.03 -0.87 -10.57
N LYS A 144 11.05 -1.46 -11.76
CA LYS A 144 10.28 -1.02 -12.92
C LYS A 144 9.01 -1.84 -13.00
N LEU A 145 7.85 -1.18 -12.94
CA LEU A 145 6.54 -1.81 -13.12
C LEU A 145 6.05 -1.55 -14.53
N GLU A 146 5.58 -2.59 -15.20
CA GLU A 146 4.98 -2.52 -16.54
C GLU A 146 3.55 -3.07 -16.48
N PHE A 147 2.58 -2.20 -16.73
CA PHE A 147 1.16 -2.52 -16.78
C PHE A 147 0.72 -2.60 -18.23
N THR A 148 0.01 -3.67 -18.59
CA THR A 148 -0.59 -3.81 -19.94
C THR A 148 -2.09 -4.05 -19.83
N ASN A 149 -2.89 -3.26 -20.57
CA ASN A 149 -4.34 -3.46 -20.67
C ASN A 149 -4.71 -4.42 -21.82
N LYS A 150 -5.99 -4.71 -22.00
CA LYS A 150 -6.48 -5.60 -23.07
C LYS A 150 -6.20 -5.06 -24.48
N ASP A 151 -6.17 -3.74 -24.60
CA ASP A 151 -5.92 -3.00 -25.85
C ASP A 151 -4.42 -2.83 -26.15
N LYS A 152 -3.55 -3.45 -25.34
CA LYS A 152 -2.08 -3.35 -25.40
C LYS A 152 -1.54 -1.94 -25.12
N GLU A 153 -2.33 -1.06 -24.53
CA GLU A 153 -1.77 0.15 -23.90
C GLU A 153 -0.84 -0.25 -22.76
N LYS A 154 0.28 0.46 -22.67
CA LYS A 154 1.30 0.24 -21.65
C LYS A 154 1.37 1.45 -20.72
N ALA A 155 1.47 1.19 -19.43
CA ALA A 155 1.92 2.17 -18.46
C ALA A 155 3.17 1.64 -17.76
N GLU A 156 4.16 2.50 -17.57
CA GLU A 156 5.43 2.13 -16.94
C GLU A 156 5.73 3.08 -15.79
N PHE A 157 6.25 2.53 -14.70
CA PHE A 157 6.74 3.29 -13.56
C PHE A 157 8.14 2.83 -13.25
N LEU A 158 9.10 3.75 -13.22
CA LEU A 158 10.42 3.48 -12.69
C LEU A 158 10.48 4.02 -11.27
N SER A 159 10.77 3.15 -10.33
CA SER A 159 10.86 3.48 -8.92
C SER A 159 12.30 3.33 -8.44
N LYS A 160 12.85 4.38 -7.81
CA LYS A 160 14.31 4.50 -7.55
C LYS A 160 14.70 4.53 -6.08
N SER A 161 13.78 4.88 -5.18
CA SER A 161 14.12 4.97 -3.76
C SER A 161 12.92 4.65 -2.89
N LEU A 162 13.14 3.80 -1.90
CA LEU A 162 12.14 3.46 -0.89
C LEU A 162 11.81 4.71 -0.07
N ILE A 163 10.52 5.05 0.00
CA ILE A 163 9.99 6.09 0.89
C ILE A 163 9.10 5.47 1.95
N TYR A 164 9.13 6.04 3.15
CA TYR A 164 8.25 5.67 4.25
C TYR A 164 7.86 6.92 5.04
N GLY A 165 6.65 6.91 5.59
CA GLY A 165 6.11 8.02 6.34
C GLY A 165 4.96 7.59 7.23
N GLN A 166 4.60 8.47 8.16
CA GLN A 166 3.44 8.28 9.01
C GLN A 166 2.55 9.50 8.86
N ILE A 167 1.27 9.27 8.54
CA ILE A 167 0.23 10.29 8.56
C ILE A 167 -0.78 9.88 9.63
N TYR A 168 -0.97 10.75 10.63
CA TYR A 168 -1.75 10.43 11.83
C TYR A 168 -1.28 9.13 12.50
N ASN A 169 -2.14 8.13 12.58
CA ASN A 169 -1.88 6.79 13.14
C ASN A 169 -1.62 5.72 12.06
N GLN A 170 -1.51 6.12 10.78
CA GLN A 170 -1.31 5.21 9.65
C GLN A 170 0.10 5.35 9.07
N PHE A 171 0.77 4.23 8.84
CA PHE A 171 2.08 4.20 8.18
C PHE A 171 1.92 3.91 6.69
N TYR A 172 2.79 4.50 5.89
CA TYR A 172 2.86 4.31 4.44
C TYR A 172 4.27 3.95 4.04
N ALA A 173 4.40 3.11 3.03
CA ALA A 173 5.65 2.86 2.34
C ALA A 173 5.42 2.62 0.85
N GLY A 174 6.49 2.80 0.07
CA GLY A 174 6.50 2.56 -1.36
C GLY A 174 7.72 3.21 -1.97
N TYR A 175 7.59 3.83 -3.13
CA TYR A 175 8.73 4.42 -3.82
C TYR A 175 8.53 5.86 -4.26
N SER A 176 9.65 6.58 -4.34
CA SER A 176 9.72 7.83 -5.07
C SER A 176 9.69 7.61 -6.58
N LEU A 177 8.91 8.47 -7.21
CA LEU A 177 8.88 8.77 -8.64
C LEU A 177 9.48 10.18 -8.82
N GLU A 178 9.62 10.66 -10.06
CA GLU A 178 10.30 11.94 -10.33
C GLU A 178 9.68 13.14 -9.59
N LYS A 179 8.33 13.20 -9.49
CA LYS A 179 7.58 14.31 -8.88
C LYS A 179 6.44 13.83 -7.98
N SER A 180 6.46 12.56 -7.61
CA SER A 180 5.37 11.91 -6.88
C SER A 180 5.87 10.68 -6.13
N TYR A 181 4.99 10.06 -5.37
CA TYR A 181 5.22 8.82 -4.66
C TYR A 181 4.18 7.79 -5.05
N LEU A 182 4.58 6.55 -5.27
CA LEU A 182 3.68 5.39 -5.30
C LEU A 182 3.74 4.71 -3.94
N ILE A 183 2.67 4.76 -3.16
CA ILE A 183 2.66 4.29 -1.77
C ILE A 183 1.46 3.40 -1.46
N THR A 184 1.60 2.57 -0.44
CA THR A 184 0.53 1.77 0.15
C THR A 184 0.62 1.84 1.67
N GLU A 185 -0.50 1.55 2.34
CA GLU A 185 -0.56 1.46 3.79
C GLU A 185 0.25 0.26 4.29
N ILE A 186 1.03 0.47 5.35
CA ILE A 186 1.76 -0.58 6.07
C ILE A 186 1.40 -0.57 7.55
N PRO A 187 1.49 -1.71 8.25
CA PRO A 187 0.99 -1.84 9.62
C PRO A 187 1.91 -1.22 10.68
N THR A 188 3.21 -1.03 10.44
CA THR A 188 4.15 -0.54 11.46
C THR A 188 5.27 0.35 10.92
N LYS A 189 5.90 1.10 11.85
CA LYS A 189 6.88 2.15 11.59
C LYS A 189 8.17 1.72 10.89
N LYS A 190 8.66 0.48 11.06
CA LYS A 190 10.04 0.16 10.63
C LYS A 190 10.58 -1.27 10.70
N SER A 191 9.85 -2.31 11.13
CA SER A 191 10.55 -3.53 11.59
C SER A 191 11.11 -4.45 10.50
N SER A 192 10.86 -4.17 9.23
CA SER A 192 11.41 -4.97 8.15
C SER A 192 11.34 -4.19 6.85
N VAL A 193 12.46 -4.08 6.14
CA VAL A 193 12.52 -3.48 4.81
C VAL A 193 11.46 -4.18 3.94
N PRO A 194 10.38 -3.48 3.52
CA PRO A 194 9.31 -4.16 2.80
C PRO A 194 9.81 -4.68 1.46
N PHE A 195 10.88 -4.13 0.88
CA PHE A 195 11.30 -4.42 -0.50
C PHE A 195 12.76 -4.86 -0.60
N ASP A 196 13.24 -5.72 0.31
CA ASP A 196 14.68 -6.05 0.40
C ASP A 196 15.12 -7.07 -0.66
N LYS A 197 14.28 -8.05 -1.00
CA LYS A 197 14.61 -9.11 -1.96
C LYS A 197 13.38 -9.53 -2.75
N VAL A 198 13.04 -8.70 -3.72
CA VAL A 198 11.94 -8.95 -4.66
C VAL A 198 12.30 -10.19 -5.48
N GLY A 199 11.52 -11.26 -5.37
CA GLY A 199 11.68 -12.52 -6.08
C GLY A 199 10.32 -13.16 -6.40
N GLY A 200 10.08 -13.51 -7.65
CA GLY A 200 8.80 -14.09 -8.06
C GLY A 200 8.67 -14.31 -9.56
N LYS A 201 7.68 -15.11 -9.98
CA LYS A 201 7.47 -15.52 -11.38
C LYS A 201 7.26 -14.36 -12.37
N ASN A 202 6.90 -13.18 -11.87
CA ASN A 202 6.62 -11.99 -12.68
C ASN A 202 7.73 -10.93 -12.60
N ILE A 203 8.90 -11.30 -12.05
CA ILE A 203 10.07 -10.44 -11.92
C ILE A 203 11.17 -10.91 -12.86
N ILE A 204 11.72 -9.98 -13.63
CA ILE A 204 12.98 -10.17 -14.33
C ILE A 204 14.05 -9.46 -13.51
N GLU A 205 15.07 -10.21 -13.08
CA GLU A 205 16.20 -9.64 -12.35
C GLU A 205 17.26 -9.17 -13.35
N ASN A 206 17.58 -7.88 -13.33
CA ASN A 206 18.75 -7.35 -14.02
C ASN A 206 19.82 -7.06 -12.96
N SER A 207 20.76 -7.98 -12.81
CA SER A 207 21.97 -7.72 -12.01
C SER A 207 22.73 -6.56 -12.66
N GLY A 208 22.92 -5.46 -11.93
CA GLY A 208 23.77 -4.37 -12.38
C GLY A 208 25.23 -4.84 -12.55
N LEU A 209 25.84 -4.40 -13.66
CA LEU A 209 27.26 -4.50 -14.04
C LEU A 209 28.22 -3.89 -13.01
#